data_AF-A0A076IHX6-F1
#
_entry.id   AF-A0A076IHX6-F1
#
_cell.length_a   1.000
_cell.length_b   1.000
_cell.length_c   1.000
_cell.angle_alpha   90.00
_cell.angle_beta   90.00
_cell.angle_gamma   90.00
#
_symmetry.space_group_name_H-M   'P 1'
#
loop_
_entity.id
_entity.type
_entity.pdbx_description
1 polymer ?
#
loop_
_entity_poly.entity_id
_entity_poly.type
_entity_poly.pdbx_seq_one_letter_code
_entity_poly.pdbx_strand_id
1 'polypeptide(L)'
;MDLEESRFRATWKRFLEVLKVDHNCSLADVCRKQHTTLGDMSSWMSRRGYSVKQARKDVVRDYYNGVAHSRTTTSSPSFTQIVPIMLSEEEFSLSGITITFNRTAECNRTHPLKNTGNYFLINGKRKIAKQG
;
A
#
# COMPACT_ATOMS: atom_id res chain seq x y z
N MET A 1 -22.76 14.63 -30.52
CA MET A 1 -21.62 13.99 -29.83
C MET A 1 -20.51 15.02 -29.77
N ASP A 2 -19.97 15.30 -28.59
CA ASP A 2 -18.94 16.32 -28.40
C ASP A 2 -17.64 15.90 -29.12
N LEU A 3 -17.14 16.74 -30.05
CA LEU A 3 -15.96 16.44 -30.87
C LEU A 3 -14.73 16.18 -29.97
N GLU A 4 -14.67 16.92 -28.87
CA GLU A 4 -13.68 16.84 -27.81
C GLU A 4 -13.72 15.48 -27.08
N GLU A 5 -14.93 14.97 -26.82
CA GLU A 5 -15.06 13.64 -26.24
C GLU A 5 -14.59 12.54 -27.21
N SER A 6 -14.82 12.72 -28.51
CA SER A 6 -14.38 11.79 -29.54
C SER A 6 -12.85 11.68 -29.61
N ARG A 7 -12.12 12.82 -29.57
CA ARG A 7 -10.65 12.82 -29.63
C ARG A 7 -9.99 12.16 -28.43
N PHE A 8 -10.52 12.38 -27.22
CA PHE A 8 -9.96 11.77 -26.02
C PHE A 8 -10.22 10.26 -25.97
N ARG A 9 -11.41 9.82 -26.40
CA ARG A 9 -11.71 8.38 -26.60
C ARG A 9 -10.76 7.74 -27.60
N ALA A 10 -10.53 8.38 -28.75
CA ALA A 10 -9.61 7.90 -29.77
C ALA A 10 -8.17 7.81 -29.25
N THR A 11 -7.71 8.84 -28.54
CA THR A 11 -6.39 8.88 -27.91
C THR A 11 -6.23 7.75 -26.88
N TRP A 12 -7.23 7.53 -26.03
CA TRP A 12 -7.21 6.48 -25.03
C TRP A 12 -7.15 5.09 -25.68
N LYS A 13 -7.98 4.86 -26.70
CA LYS A 13 -7.95 3.62 -27.47
C LYS A 13 -6.59 3.38 -28.11
N ARG A 14 -5.98 4.43 -28.70
CA ARG A 14 -4.64 4.32 -29.27
C ARG A 14 -3.59 3.99 -28.22
N PHE A 15 -3.67 4.59 -27.03
CA PHE A 15 -2.76 4.28 -25.92
C PHE A 15 -2.83 2.79 -25.55
N LEU A 16 -4.03 2.22 -25.43
CA LEU A 16 -4.19 0.79 -25.12
C LEU A 16 -3.60 -0.13 -26.20
N GLU A 17 -3.74 0.21 -27.48
CA GLU A 17 -3.13 -0.59 -28.55
C GLU A 17 -1.60 -0.51 -28.55
N VAL A 18 -1.03 0.68 -28.31
CA VAL A 18 0.42 0.82 -28.18
C VAL A 18 0.92 0.06 -26.96
N LEU A 19 0.17 0.09 -25.85
CA LEU A 19 0.54 -0.56 -24.60
C LEU A 19 0.67 -2.08 -24.72
N LYS A 20 -0.11 -2.73 -25.60
CA LYS A 20 0.01 -4.17 -25.89
C LYS A 20 1.34 -4.54 -26.53
N VAL A 21 1.88 -3.65 -27.36
CA VAL A 21 3.12 -3.88 -28.12
C VAL A 21 4.34 -3.39 -27.34
N ASP A 22 4.22 -2.21 -26.72
CA ASP A 22 5.27 -1.56 -25.94
C ASP A 22 4.75 -1.22 -24.54
N HIS A 23 5.16 -2.04 -23.57
CA HIS A 23 4.80 -1.86 -22.18
C HIS A 23 5.49 -0.65 -21.53
N ASN A 24 6.46 0.00 -22.17
CA ASN A 24 7.11 1.19 -21.63
C ASN A 24 6.57 2.50 -22.20
N CYS A 25 5.62 2.44 -23.14
CA CYS A 25 5.09 3.64 -23.78
C CYS A 25 4.47 4.61 -22.75
N SER A 26 4.66 5.91 -22.95
CA SER A 26 4.05 6.93 -22.10
C SER A 26 2.74 7.44 -22.71
N LEU A 27 1.74 7.70 -21.85
CA LEU A 27 0.51 8.38 -22.28
C LEU A 27 0.83 9.75 -22.90
N ALA A 28 1.85 10.44 -22.40
CA ALA A 28 2.29 11.73 -22.94
C ALA A 28 2.73 11.63 -24.41
N ASP A 29 3.39 10.53 -24.79
CA ASP A 29 3.88 10.34 -26.15
C ASP A 29 2.72 10.11 -27.13
N VAL A 30 1.70 9.38 -26.67
CA VAL A 30 0.47 9.15 -27.43
C VAL A 30 -0.33 10.43 -27.56
N CYS A 31 -0.46 11.22 -26.49
CA CYS A 31 -1.08 12.54 -26.49
C CYS A 31 -0.44 13.47 -27.54
N ARG A 32 0.89 13.54 -27.59
CA ARG A 32 1.62 14.36 -28.58
C ARG A 32 1.32 13.91 -30.01
N LYS A 33 1.29 12.60 -30.27
CA LYS A 33 0.96 12.02 -31.60
C LYS A 33 -0.51 12.21 -32.00
N GLN A 34 -1.40 12.35 -31.03
CA GLN A 34 -2.85 12.51 -31.25
C GLN A 34 -3.31 13.96 -31.12
N HIS A 35 -2.36 14.91 -31.01
CA HIS A 35 -2.65 16.33 -30.84
C HIS A 35 -3.62 16.62 -29.67
N THR A 36 -3.45 15.91 -28.56
CA THR A 36 -4.19 16.14 -27.32
C THR A 36 -3.27 16.58 -26.18
N THR A 37 -3.77 17.41 -25.29
CA THR A 37 -3.03 17.83 -24.09
C THR A 37 -3.06 16.71 -23.04
N LEU A 38 -1.92 16.44 -22.40
CA LEU A 38 -1.84 15.45 -21.32
C LEU A 38 -2.73 15.81 -20.11
N GLY A 39 -2.81 17.09 -19.77
CA GLY A 39 -3.64 17.58 -18.66
C GLY A 39 -5.14 17.32 -18.91
N ASP A 40 -5.63 17.75 -20.07
CA ASP A 40 -7.03 17.54 -20.47
C ASP A 40 -7.37 16.05 -20.58
N MET A 41 -6.44 15.26 -21.15
CA MET A 41 -6.56 13.81 -21.23
C MET A 41 -6.66 13.18 -19.84
N SER A 42 -5.80 13.58 -18.91
CA SER A 42 -5.80 13.07 -17.53
C SER A 42 -7.09 13.43 -16.78
N SER A 43 -7.58 14.66 -16.96
CA SER A 43 -8.88 15.10 -16.41
C SER A 43 -10.05 14.33 -17.01
N TRP A 44 -10.04 14.12 -18.34
CA TRP A 44 -11.06 13.36 -19.06
C TRP A 44 -11.11 11.89 -18.60
N MET A 45 -9.93 11.29 -18.38
CA MET A 45 -9.78 9.93 -17.84
C MET A 45 -10.29 9.80 -16.41
N SER A 46 -9.90 10.74 -15.54
CA SER A 46 -10.30 10.75 -14.12
C SER A 46 -11.82 10.78 -13.96
N ARG A 47 -12.50 11.65 -14.74
CA ARG A 47 -13.98 11.74 -14.77
C ARG A 47 -14.69 10.43 -15.18
N ARG A 48 -13.96 9.51 -15.82
CA ARG A 48 -14.49 8.22 -16.31
C ARG A 48 -13.90 7.02 -15.56
N GLY A 49 -13.07 7.25 -14.54
CA GLY A 49 -12.42 6.18 -13.77
C GLY A 49 -11.31 5.44 -14.51
N TYR A 50 -10.77 5.99 -15.60
CA TYR A 50 -9.62 5.39 -16.27
C TYR A 50 -8.32 5.68 -15.55
N SER A 51 -7.44 4.68 -15.48
CA SER A 51 -6.12 4.77 -14.83
C SER A 51 -5.06 4.09 -15.68
N VAL A 52 -3.96 4.79 -15.97
CA VAL A 52 -2.80 4.22 -16.67
C VAL A 52 -2.23 3.03 -15.90
N LYS A 53 -2.16 3.13 -14.56
CA LYS A 53 -1.64 2.06 -13.71
C LYS A 53 -2.52 0.81 -13.81
N GLN A 54 -3.84 0.99 -13.84
CA GLN A 54 -4.78 -0.12 -13.98
C GLN A 54 -4.74 -0.71 -15.39
N ALA A 55 -4.73 0.12 -16.43
CA ALA A 55 -4.62 -0.33 -17.82
C ALA A 55 -3.36 -1.19 -18.07
N ARG A 56 -2.22 -0.82 -17.47
CA ARG A 56 -0.99 -1.63 -17.53
C ARG A 56 -1.17 -3.00 -16.90
N LYS A 57 -1.78 -3.06 -15.71
CA LYS A 57 -2.09 -4.33 -15.05
C LYS A 57 -3.07 -5.15 -15.87
N ASP A 58 -4.06 -4.52 -16.48
CA ASP A 58 -5.06 -5.20 -17.30
C ASP A 58 -4.44 -5.78 -18.57
N VAL A 59 -3.55 -5.05 -19.27
CA VAL A 59 -2.84 -5.57 -20.45
C VAL A 59 -1.94 -6.76 -20.09
N VAL A 60 -1.16 -6.65 -19.00
CA VAL A 60 -0.34 -7.77 -18.51
C VAL A 60 -1.21 -8.95 -18.14
N ARG A 61 -2.31 -8.71 -17.41
CA ARG A 61 -3.27 -9.74 -17.06
C ARG A 61 -3.82 -10.41 -18.31
N ASP A 62 -4.29 -9.65 -19.30
CA ASP A 62 -4.88 -10.17 -20.53
C ASP A 62 -3.86 -10.97 -21.37
N TYR A 63 -2.58 -10.61 -21.32
CA TYR A 63 -1.48 -11.40 -21.91
C TYR A 63 -1.32 -12.78 -21.25
N TYR A 64 -1.43 -12.87 -19.92
CA TYR A 64 -1.32 -14.14 -19.18
C TYR A 64 -2.67 -14.88 -19.01
N ASN A 65 -3.81 -14.20 -19.15
CA ASN A 65 -5.17 -14.71 -18.94
C ASN A 65 -5.75 -15.52 -20.11
N GLY A 66 -4.89 -16.07 -21.00
CA GLY A 66 -5.23 -17.33 -21.68
C GLY A 66 -5.59 -18.45 -20.70
N VAL A 67 -5.27 -18.28 -19.40
CA VAL A 67 -5.79 -19.06 -18.27
C VAL A 67 -6.60 -18.13 -17.36
N ALA A 68 -7.93 -18.26 -17.41
CA ALA A 68 -8.87 -17.40 -16.70
C ALA A 68 -8.58 -17.31 -15.18
N HIS A 69 -8.34 -16.10 -14.68
CA HIS A 69 -8.50 -15.80 -13.26
C HIS A 69 -9.78 -15.00 -13.09
N SER A 70 -10.77 -15.65 -12.48
CA SER A 70 -12.07 -15.11 -12.11
C SER A 70 -11.93 -13.71 -11.51
N ARG A 71 -12.74 -12.78 -12.04
CA ARG A 71 -12.88 -11.40 -11.55
C ARG A 71 -13.02 -11.40 -10.03
N THR A 72 -11.96 -11.04 -9.31
CA THR A 72 -12.03 -10.79 -7.88
C THR A 72 -12.75 -9.45 -7.71
N THR A 73 -14.07 -9.50 -7.59
CA THR A 73 -14.83 -8.42 -6.97
C THR A 73 -14.24 -8.22 -5.58
N THR A 74 -13.55 -7.11 -5.39
CA THR A 74 -13.11 -6.64 -4.08
C THR A 74 -14.34 -6.38 -3.22
N SER A 75 -14.82 -7.39 -2.51
CA SER A 75 -15.54 -7.15 -1.26
C SER A 75 -14.49 -6.65 -0.27
N SER A 76 -14.78 -5.53 0.39
CA SER A 76 -13.98 -5.07 1.53
C SER A 76 -13.75 -6.24 2.50
N PRO A 77 -12.50 -6.53 2.91
CA PRO A 77 -12.30 -7.55 3.92
C PRO A 77 -13.00 -7.07 5.19
N SER A 78 -13.97 -7.85 5.67
CA SER A 78 -14.52 -7.66 7.00
C SER A 78 -13.36 -7.77 7.99
N PHE A 79 -13.20 -6.78 8.87
CA PHE A 79 -12.22 -6.83 9.95
C PHE A 79 -12.66 -7.90 10.94
N THR A 80 -12.03 -9.08 10.89
CA THR A 80 -12.20 -10.09 11.91
C THR A 80 -11.23 -9.79 13.05
N GLN A 81 -11.76 -9.37 14.20
CA GLN A 81 -10.96 -9.18 15.40
C GLN A 81 -10.46 -10.55 15.88
N ILE A 82 -9.14 -10.76 15.85
CA ILE A 82 -8.52 -11.96 16.42
C ILE A 82 -8.46 -11.75 17.94
N VAL A 83 -9.29 -12.49 18.67
CA VAL A 83 -9.21 -12.54 20.14
C VAL A 83 -8.09 -13.51 20.51
N PRO A 84 -7.07 -13.12 21.29
CA PRO A 84 -6.05 -14.04 21.75
C PRO A 84 -6.68 -15.18 22.55
N ILE A 85 -6.39 -16.43 22.20
CA ILE A 85 -6.68 -17.57 23.06
C ILE A 85 -5.76 -17.45 24.26
N MET A 86 -6.32 -17.14 25.42
CA MET A 86 -5.64 -17.30 26.70
C MET A 86 -5.56 -18.81 26.97
N LEU A 87 -4.44 -19.42 26.62
CA LEU A 87 -4.12 -20.79 27.03
C LEU A 87 -4.11 -20.85 28.56
N SER A 88 -4.60 -21.95 29.14
CA SER A 88 -4.59 -22.19 30.58
C SER A 88 -3.18 -22.11 31.15
N GLU A 89 -3.08 -21.74 32.43
CA GLU A 89 -1.85 -21.67 33.22
C GLU A 89 -1.24 -23.08 33.46
N GLU A 90 -0.96 -23.83 32.40
CA GLU A 90 -0.04 -24.96 32.48
C GLU A 90 1.37 -24.40 32.35
N GLU A 91 1.89 -24.02 33.51
CA GLU A 91 3.28 -23.70 33.88
C GLU A 91 4.29 -23.63 32.71
N PHE A 92 4.15 -22.63 31.84
CA PHE A 92 5.22 -22.23 30.94
C PHE A 92 6.28 -21.50 31.76
N SER A 93 7.21 -22.26 32.33
CA SER A 93 8.36 -21.71 33.03
C SER A 93 9.29 -21.03 32.01
N LEU A 94 9.28 -19.69 31.99
CA LEU A 94 10.23 -18.87 31.23
C LEU A 94 11.60 -18.76 31.95
N SER A 95 11.87 -19.65 32.90
CA SER A 95 13.16 -19.77 33.59
C SER A 95 14.29 -19.86 32.56
N GLY A 96 15.15 -18.83 32.51
CA GLY A 96 16.31 -18.77 31.62
C GLY A 96 16.14 -17.97 30.32
N ILE A 97 14.96 -17.39 30.03
CA ILE A 97 14.77 -16.57 28.82
C ILE A 97 15.11 -15.11 29.12
N THR A 98 16.18 -14.61 28.49
CA THR A 98 16.54 -13.18 28.51
C THR A 98 16.19 -12.53 27.18
N ILE A 99 15.25 -11.57 27.18
CA ILE A 99 14.91 -10.77 26.00
C ILE A 99 15.62 -9.42 26.09
N THR A 100 16.56 -9.17 25.17
CA THR A 100 17.32 -7.92 25.09
C THR A 100 16.76 -7.03 23.98
N PHE A 101 16.29 -5.83 24.34
CA PHE A 101 15.86 -4.82 23.37
C PHE A 101 17.03 -3.90 23.04
N ASN A 102 17.57 -4.01 21.82
CA ASN A 102 18.54 -3.05 21.31
C ASN A 102 17.81 -1.73 21.02
N ARG A 103 18.11 -0.67 21.79
CA ARG A 103 17.56 0.66 21.52
C ARG A 103 18.17 1.23 20.23
N THR A 104 17.38 1.34 19.18
CA THR A 104 17.52 2.45 18.22
C THR A 104 16.34 3.38 18.46
N ALA A 105 16.58 4.46 19.19
CA ALA A 105 15.61 5.51 19.41
C ALA A 105 16.26 6.87 19.13
N GLU A 106 16.39 7.24 17.86
CA GLU A 106 16.35 8.65 17.49
C GLU A 106 14.89 9.05 17.33
N CYS A 107 14.29 9.42 18.46
CA CYS A 107 13.02 10.11 18.48
C CYS A 107 13.34 11.56 18.83
N ASN A 108 13.39 12.44 17.82
CA ASN A 108 13.43 13.88 18.02
C ASN A 108 12.12 14.31 18.71
N ARG A 109 12.12 14.33 20.05
CA ARG A 109 11.07 14.95 20.86
C ARG A 109 11.70 15.99 21.77
N THR A 110 11.16 17.20 21.64
CA THR A 110 11.63 18.49 22.17
C THR A 110 11.47 18.67 23.68
N HIS A 111 11.32 17.60 24.47
CA HIS A 111 11.21 17.70 25.92
C HIS A 111 12.01 16.57 26.62
N PRO A 112 12.96 16.91 27.51
CA PRO A 112 13.79 15.90 28.18
C PRO A 112 12.96 15.12 29.23
N LEU A 113 12.92 13.79 29.10
CA LEU A 113 12.41 12.91 30.16
C LEU A 113 13.38 12.96 31.35
N LYS A 114 12.96 13.60 32.44
CA LYS A 114 13.74 13.77 33.69
C LYS A 114 13.84 12.52 34.56
N ASN A 115 13.79 11.31 34.00
CA ASN A 115 13.86 10.10 34.82
C ASN A 115 14.57 8.95 34.11
N THR A 116 15.89 9.09 34.03
CA THR A 116 16.82 8.09 33.52
C THR A 116 17.25 7.15 34.65
N GLY A 117 16.29 6.45 35.25
CA GLY A 117 16.54 5.36 36.20
C GLY A 117 16.35 4.00 35.55
N ASN A 118 17.11 2.99 35.95
CA ASN A 118 16.85 1.61 35.57
C ASN A 118 15.56 1.15 36.28
N TYR A 119 14.49 0.95 35.51
CA TYR A 119 13.21 0.44 36.00
C TYR A 119 13.12 -1.05 35.76
N PHE A 120 12.60 -1.76 36.75
CA PHE A 120 12.20 -3.16 36.60
C PHE A 120 10.69 -3.26 36.83
N LEU A 121 10.05 -4.21 36.15
CA LEU A 121 8.64 -4.52 36.32
C LEU A 121 8.53 -5.71 37.26
N ILE A 122 7.87 -5.52 38.40
CA ILE A 122 7.50 -6.61 39.31
C ILE A 122 5.98 -6.61 39.42
N ASN A 123 5.35 -7.74 39.08
CA ASN A 123 3.89 -7.91 39.06
C ASN A 123 3.16 -6.81 38.26
N GLY A 124 3.68 -6.48 37.07
CA GLY A 124 3.11 -5.48 36.17
C GLY A 124 3.24 -4.03 36.62
N LYS A 125 3.85 -3.73 37.77
CA LYS A 125 4.08 -2.37 38.26
C LYS A 125 5.54 -1.95 38.09
N ARG A 126 5.77 -0.74 37.54
CA ARG A 126 7.12 -0.16 37.41
C ARG A 126 7.68 0.17 38.79
N LYS A 127 8.89 -0.30 39.07
CA LYS A 127 9.65 0.00 40.29
C LYS A 127 11.04 0.52 39.88
N ILE A 128 11.53 1.51 40.62
CA ILE A 128 12.89 2.05 40.45
C ILE A 128 13.84 1.19 41.26
N ALA A 129 14.93 0.71 40.67
CA ALA A 129 16.00 0.07 41.42
C ALA A 129 16.73 1.13 42.27
N LYS A 130 16.74 0.96 43.59
CA LYS A 130 17.63 1.74 44.46
C LYS A 130 19.01 1.10 44.41
N GLN A 131 20.02 1.89 44.05
CA GLN A 131 21.42 1.53 44.25
C GLN A 131 21.71 1.60 45.76
N GLY A 132 22.28 0.52 46.31
CA GLY A 132 22.82 0.49 47.66
C GLY A 132 24.16 1.20 47.72
#